data_AF-A0A7V9P9C9-F1
#
_entry.id   AF-A0A7V9P9C9-F1
#
_cell.length_a   1.000
_cell.length_b   1.000
_cell.length_c   1.000
_cell.angle_alpha   90.00
_cell.angle_beta   90.00
_cell.angle_gamma   90.00
#
_symmetry.space_group_name_H-M   'P 1'
#
loop_
_entity.id
_entity.type
_entity.pdbx_description
1 polymer ?
#
loop_
_entity_poly.entity_id
_entity_poly.type
_entity_poly.pdbx_seq_one_letter_code
_entity_poly.pdbx_strand_id
1 'polypeptide(L)'
;DGLIKGLTTREREVYKEIKAKGTSSYARWNWFQDNLVNGKEYEWRCRAGARYLYVDEAGIVSWCSQQRGTPGIPLLEYTHEDMRREYITEKWCAPTCTIQCVHQVGHLDAWRDPQISIGDYNKRGGKGLKKETVAQVLSAK
;
A
#
# COMPACT_ATOMS: atom_id res chain seq x y z
N ASP A 1 13.13 6.87 12.88
CA ASP A 1 12.51 5.53 12.81
C ASP A 1 11.13 5.53 13.47
N GLY A 2 10.13 6.00 12.73
CA GLY A 2 8.76 6.27 13.21
C GLY A 2 7.81 5.11 12.98
N LEU A 3 8.09 3.96 13.60
CA LEU A 3 7.20 2.80 13.60
C LEU A 3 6.15 2.94 14.71
N ILE A 4 4.92 2.48 14.43
CA ILE A 4 3.78 2.52 15.35
C ILE A 4 4.18 2.03 16.74
N LYS A 5 3.98 2.88 17.75
CA LYS A 5 3.95 2.45 19.15
C LYS A 5 2.53 1.98 19.47
N GLY A 6 2.40 0.73 19.90
CA GLY A 6 1.12 0.21 20.37
C GLY A 6 0.55 1.06 21.50
N LEU A 7 -0.78 1.14 21.57
CA LEU A 7 -1.46 1.89 22.62
C LEU A 7 -1.25 1.20 23.97
N THR A 8 -1.08 2.02 25.02
CA THR A 8 -1.08 1.56 26.41
C THR A 8 -2.40 0.89 26.76
N THR A 9 -2.45 0.17 27.90
CA THR A 9 -3.69 -0.47 28.37
C THR A 9 -4.83 0.54 28.48
N ARG A 10 -4.59 1.71 29.06
CA ARG A 10 -5.60 2.76 29.21
C ARG A 10 -6.06 3.31 27.86
N GLU A 11 -5.15 3.58 26.94
CA GLU A 11 -5.49 4.07 25.59
C GLU A 11 -6.30 3.03 24.79
N ARG A 12 -5.99 1.73 24.95
CA ARG A 12 -6.75 0.63 24.33
C ARG A 12 -8.18 0.55 24.85
N GLU A 13 -8.39 0.75 26.14
CA GLU A 13 -9.74 0.82 26.73
C GLU A 13 -10.55 1.98 26.15
N VAL A 14 -9.95 3.17 26.13
CA VAL A 14 -10.59 4.37 25.58
C VAL A 14 -10.92 4.19 24.09
N TYR A 15 -9.99 3.63 23.30
CA TYR A 15 -10.24 3.31 21.89
C TYR A 15 -11.44 2.39 21.71
N LYS A 16 -11.54 1.30 22.50
CA LYS A 16 -12.67 0.36 22.44
C LYS A 16 -13.98 1.02 22.83
N GLU A 17 -13.96 1.88 23.86
CA GLU A 17 -15.15 2.60 24.31
C GLU A 17 -15.66 3.55 23.21
N ILE A 18 -14.78 4.34 22.60
CA ILE A 18 -15.13 5.26 21.51
C ILE A 18 -15.63 4.47 20.29
N LYS A 19 -14.94 3.39 19.91
CA LYS A 19 -15.32 2.52 18.79
C LYS A 19 -16.73 1.95 18.99
N ALA A 20 -17.08 1.56 20.21
CA ALA A 20 -18.40 1.03 20.54
C ALA A 20 -19.53 2.07 20.46
N LYS A 21 -19.22 3.37 20.67
CA LYS A 21 -20.19 4.46 20.50
C LYS A 21 -20.38 4.88 19.03
N GLY A 22 -19.47 4.47 18.14
CA GLY A 22 -19.57 4.78 16.72
C GLY A 22 -20.69 4.01 16.02
N THR A 23 -21.30 4.60 15.00
CA THR A 23 -22.28 3.91 14.16
C THR A 23 -21.63 2.73 13.41
N SER A 24 -22.19 1.53 13.52
CA SER A 24 -21.78 0.43 12.66
C SER A 24 -22.28 0.70 11.24
N SER A 25 -21.37 0.78 10.27
CA SER A 25 -21.72 0.90 8.86
C SER A 25 -20.90 -0.12 8.10
N TYR A 26 -21.58 -0.88 7.23
CA TYR A 26 -20.97 -1.91 6.38
C TYR A 26 -19.88 -1.34 5.45
N ALA A 27 -19.91 -0.03 5.18
CA ALA A 27 -18.90 0.65 4.38
C ALA A 27 -17.61 1.05 5.15
N ARG A 28 -17.53 0.78 6.47
CA ARG A 28 -16.34 1.11 7.29
C ARG A 28 -15.51 -0.13 7.61
N TRP A 29 -14.44 -0.29 6.84
CA TRP A 29 -13.52 -1.42 6.93
C TRP A 29 -12.38 -0.99 7.85
N ASN A 30 -12.59 -1.15 9.16
CA ASN A 30 -11.68 -0.68 10.22
C ASN A 30 -10.87 -1.83 10.85
N TRP A 31 -10.78 -2.99 10.18
CA TRP A 31 -10.19 -4.20 10.76
C TRP A 31 -8.70 -4.06 11.05
N PHE A 32 -7.97 -3.32 10.21
CA PHE A 32 -6.55 -3.05 10.43
C PHE A 32 -6.30 -2.30 11.75
N GLN A 33 -7.22 -1.41 12.16
CA GLN A 33 -7.05 -0.56 13.34
C GLN A 33 -6.87 -1.39 14.61
N ASP A 34 -7.51 -2.56 14.70
CA ASP A 34 -7.41 -3.42 15.89
C ASP A 34 -6.02 -4.08 16.01
N ASN A 35 -5.37 -4.41 14.89
CA ASN A 35 -3.98 -4.86 14.92
C ASN A 35 -3.05 -3.73 15.37
N LEU A 36 -3.19 -2.55 14.76
CA LEU A 36 -2.32 -1.41 15.03
C LEU A 36 -2.42 -0.91 16.47
N VAL A 37 -3.64 -0.88 17.03
CA VAL A 37 -3.89 -0.54 18.43
C VAL A 37 -3.14 -1.47 19.39
N ASN A 38 -2.94 -2.72 19.00
CA ASN A 38 -2.16 -3.70 19.75
C ASN A 38 -0.65 -3.68 19.44
N GLY A 39 -0.18 -2.72 18.64
CA GLY A 39 1.21 -2.67 18.17
C GLY A 39 1.57 -3.81 17.22
N LYS A 40 0.58 -4.45 16.61
CA LYS A 40 0.78 -5.52 15.62
C LYS A 40 0.73 -4.94 14.22
N GLU A 41 1.44 -5.58 13.32
CA GLU A 41 1.33 -5.30 11.89
C GLU A 41 0.02 -5.83 11.30
N TYR A 42 -0.35 -5.27 10.16
CA TYR A 42 -1.47 -5.73 9.36
C TYR A 42 -0.97 -6.04 7.95
N GLU A 43 -1.23 -7.25 7.46
CA GLU A 43 -0.87 -7.64 6.11
C GLU A 43 -1.96 -7.20 5.13
N TRP A 44 -1.61 -6.36 4.17
CA TRP A 44 -2.51 -5.84 3.15
C TRP A 44 -1.73 -5.25 1.98
N ARG A 45 -2.44 -4.86 0.91
CA ARG A 45 -1.85 -4.38 -0.34
C ARG A 45 -2.07 -2.87 -0.48
N CYS A 46 -1.01 -2.09 -0.29
CA CYS A 46 -1.07 -0.63 -0.38
C CYS A 46 -0.95 -0.16 -1.83
N ARG A 47 -2.03 0.41 -2.39
CA ARG A 47 -2.09 0.90 -3.78
C ARG A 47 -1.80 2.40 -3.94
N ALA A 48 -1.18 2.99 -2.93
CA ALA A 48 -0.67 4.35 -2.96
C ALA A 48 0.32 4.54 -4.12
N GLY A 49 0.22 5.66 -4.82
CA GLY A 49 0.99 5.93 -6.04
C GLY A 49 0.39 5.35 -7.32
N ALA A 50 -0.71 4.58 -7.26
CA ALA A 50 -1.31 4.00 -8.47
C ALA A 50 -2.84 4.13 -8.52
N ARG A 51 -3.53 3.59 -7.50
CA ARG A 51 -5.01 3.64 -7.39
C ARG A 51 -5.48 4.73 -6.42
N TYR A 52 -4.54 5.25 -5.64
CA TYR A 52 -4.69 6.42 -4.78
C TYR A 52 -3.46 7.30 -5.02
N LEU A 53 -3.68 8.53 -5.49
CA LEU A 53 -2.61 9.50 -5.75
C LEU A 53 -2.73 10.65 -4.75
N TYR A 54 -1.61 11.05 -4.18
CA TYR A 54 -1.49 12.28 -3.41
C TYR A 54 -0.61 13.25 -4.20
N VAL A 55 -1.15 14.43 -4.50
CA VAL A 55 -0.45 15.49 -5.19
C VAL A 55 -0.49 16.72 -4.30
N ASP A 56 0.66 17.31 -4.03
CA ASP A 56 0.77 18.48 -3.16
C ASP A 56 0.68 19.81 -3.94
N GLU A 57 0.79 20.93 -3.21
CA GLU A 57 0.70 22.29 -3.75
C GLU A 57 1.78 22.64 -4.78
N ALA A 58 2.90 21.91 -4.79
CA ALA A 58 3.97 22.08 -5.77
C ALA A 58 3.79 21.17 -7.00
N GLY A 59 2.68 20.42 -7.07
CA GLY A 59 2.43 19.46 -8.14
C GLY A 59 3.28 18.20 -8.03
N ILE A 60 3.76 17.84 -6.84
CA ILE A 60 4.60 16.66 -6.63
C ILE A 60 3.73 15.46 -6.26
N VAL A 61 3.87 14.37 -7.02
CA VAL A 61 3.20 13.09 -6.75
C VAL A 61 3.97 12.32 -5.69
N SER A 62 3.25 12.02 -4.61
CA SER A 62 3.69 11.15 -3.54
C SER A 62 2.73 9.96 -3.39
N TRP A 63 3.15 8.92 -2.68
CA TRP A 63 2.33 7.75 -2.38
C TRP A 63 1.06 8.16 -1.64
N CYS A 64 1.21 8.88 -0.52
CA CYS A 64 0.12 9.42 0.27
C CYS A 64 0.60 10.58 1.14
N SER A 65 -0.31 11.17 1.93
CA SER A 65 -0.01 12.27 2.86
C SER A 65 1.07 11.96 3.90
N GLN A 66 1.32 10.69 4.22
CA GLN A 66 2.32 10.27 5.21
C GLN A 66 3.68 9.99 4.59
N GLN A 67 3.72 9.79 3.28
CA GLN A 67 4.92 9.47 2.52
C GLN A 67 5.16 10.56 1.48
N ARG A 68 5.04 11.83 1.90
CA ARG A 68 5.33 12.99 1.06
C ARG A 68 6.79 12.93 0.59
N GLY A 69 7.00 13.23 -0.69
CA GLY A 69 8.32 13.16 -1.34
C GLY A 69 8.73 11.77 -1.82
N THR A 70 7.91 10.73 -1.62
CA THR A 70 8.13 9.40 -2.21
C THR A 70 6.92 9.02 -3.06
N PRO A 71 7.04 8.82 -4.39
CA PRO A 71 8.28 8.84 -5.16
C PRO A 71 8.82 10.26 -5.43
N GLY A 72 8.01 11.31 -5.22
CA GLY A 72 8.47 12.69 -5.35
C GLY A 72 8.62 13.15 -6.80
N ILE A 73 7.78 12.62 -7.69
CA ILE A 73 7.86 12.88 -9.14
C ILE A 73 6.88 14.00 -9.50
N PRO A 74 7.26 15.02 -10.28
CA PRO A 74 6.34 16.03 -10.76
C PRO A 74 5.15 15.40 -11.51
N LEU A 75 3.94 15.93 -11.30
CA LEU A 75 2.71 15.38 -11.90
C LEU A 75 2.79 15.24 -13.42
N LEU A 76 3.44 16.20 -14.09
CA LEU A 76 3.62 16.19 -15.54
C LEU A 76 4.61 15.13 -16.03
N GLU A 77 5.45 14.61 -15.14
CA GLU A 77 6.43 13.56 -15.42
C GLU A 77 5.97 12.19 -14.91
N TYR A 78 4.86 12.12 -14.18
CA TYR A 78 4.37 10.88 -13.59
C TYR A 78 3.71 9.98 -14.63
N THR A 79 4.37 8.88 -14.97
CA THR A 79 3.99 8.05 -16.11
C THR A 79 3.08 6.89 -15.71
N HIS A 80 2.49 6.24 -16.73
CA HIS A 80 1.84 4.94 -16.53
C HIS A 80 2.78 3.86 -16.01
N GLU A 81 4.09 3.95 -16.31
CA GLU A 81 5.05 2.98 -15.78
C GLU A 81 5.30 3.19 -14.30
N ASP A 82 5.32 4.46 -13.84
CA ASP A 82 5.34 4.77 -12.41
C ASP A 82 4.10 4.20 -11.71
N MET A 83 2.90 4.41 -12.28
CA MET A 83 1.68 3.81 -11.75
C MET A 83 1.73 2.28 -11.70
N ARG A 84 2.32 1.61 -12.71
CA ARG A 84 2.48 0.14 -12.68
C ARG A 84 3.45 -0.30 -11.61
N ARG A 85 4.62 0.34 -11.51
CA ARG A 85 5.60 0.09 -10.44
C ARG A 85 4.92 0.25 -9.08
N GLU A 86 4.19 1.34 -8.87
CA GLU A 86 3.54 1.60 -7.59
C GLU A 86 2.35 0.70 -7.31
N TYR A 87 1.68 0.18 -8.33
CA TYR A 87 0.63 -0.80 -8.14
C TYR A 87 1.19 -2.14 -7.65
N ILE A 88 2.24 -2.65 -8.30
CA ILE A 88 2.73 -4.03 -8.11
C ILE A 88 3.72 -4.17 -6.96
N THR A 89 4.43 -3.11 -6.58
CA THR A 89 5.47 -3.21 -5.54
C THR A 89 4.90 -2.97 -4.13
N GLU A 90 5.40 -3.73 -3.16
CA GLU A 90 5.10 -3.51 -1.75
C GLU A 90 5.68 -2.20 -1.23
N LYS A 91 4.99 -1.59 -0.26
CA LYS A 91 5.38 -0.33 0.38
C LYS A 91 5.91 -0.68 1.74
N TRP A 92 7.14 -0.26 2.05
CA TRP A 92 7.80 -0.58 3.32
C TRP A 92 6.98 -0.13 4.54
N CYS A 93 6.20 0.95 4.41
CA CYS A 93 5.37 1.48 5.50
C CYS A 93 3.99 0.82 5.60
N ALA A 94 3.61 -0.07 4.68
CA ALA A 94 2.26 -0.64 4.64
C ALA A 94 1.91 -1.43 5.92
N PRO A 95 2.77 -2.31 6.47
CA PRO A 95 2.40 -3.15 7.63
C PRO A 95 1.99 -2.35 8.87
N THR A 96 2.48 -1.12 8.99
CA THR A 96 2.24 -0.20 10.11
C THR A 96 1.55 1.09 9.65
N CYS A 97 0.75 1.04 8.57
CA CYS A 97 0.06 2.22 8.05
C CYS A 97 -1.23 2.54 8.85
N THR A 98 -1.34 3.73 9.44
CA THR A 98 -2.55 4.18 10.18
C THR A 98 -3.63 4.84 9.30
N ILE A 99 -3.41 4.91 7.99
CA ILE A 99 -4.12 5.85 7.11
C ILE A 99 -5.33 5.22 6.45
N GLN A 100 -6.50 5.50 7.03
CA GLN A 100 -7.78 4.91 6.60
C GLN A 100 -8.03 5.07 5.09
N CYS A 101 -7.74 6.23 4.50
CA CYS A 101 -8.10 6.53 3.12
C CYS A 101 -7.47 5.55 2.12
N VAL A 102 -6.18 5.22 2.31
CA VAL A 102 -5.48 4.28 1.44
C VAL A 102 -5.86 2.82 1.76
N HIS A 103 -6.15 2.50 3.02
CA HIS A 103 -6.68 1.19 3.41
C HIS A 103 -8.00 0.89 2.71
N GLN A 104 -8.92 1.85 2.64
CA GLN A 104 -10.21 1.68 1.96
C GLN A 104 -10.03 1.38 0.46
N VAL A 105 -9.16 2.13 -0.23
CA VAL A 105 -8.86 1.87 -1.64
C VAL A 105 -8.17 0.52 -1.82
N GLY A 106 -7.15 0.23 -1.01
CA GLY A 106 -6.41 -1.03 -1.08
C GLY A 106 -7.29 -2.24 -0.80
N HIS A 107 -8.26 -2.12 0.10
CA HIS A 107 -9.15 -3.23 0.43
C HIS A 107 -10.14 -3.56 -0.69
N LEU A 108 -10.73 -2.53 -1.32
CA LEU A 108 -11.56 -2.71 -2.51
C LEU A 108 -10.78 -3.29 -3.70
N ASP A 109 -9.46 -3.07 -3.73
CA ASP A 109 -8.56 -3.52 -4.78
C ASP A 109 -7.82 -4.82 -4.42
N ALA A 110 -8.07 -5.39 -3.23
CA ALA A 110 -7.34 -6.54 -2.69
C ALA A 110 -7.61 -7.85 -3.46
N TRP A 111 -8.72 -7.94 -4.19
CA TRP A 111 -9.04 -9.10 -5.03
C TRP A 111 -8.23 -9.16 -6.33
N ARG A 112 -7.56 -8.06 -6.72
CA ARG A 112 -6.70 -8.03 -7.90
C ARG A 112 -5.34 -8.68 -7.61
N ASP A 113 -4.31 -8.28 -8.35
CA ASP A 113 -2.98 -8.87 -8.32
C ASP A 113 -2.31 -8.75 -6.94
N PRO A 114 -1.49 -9.74 -6.53
CA PRO A 114 -0.63 -9.61 -5.35
C PRO A 114 0.42 -8.50 -5.57
N GLN A 115 0.95 -7.97 -4.47
CA GLN A 115 2.15 -7.15 -4.52
C GLN A 115 3.40 -8.03 -4.38
N ILE A 116 4.52 -7.55 -4.90
CA ILE A 116 5.83 -8.20 -4.80
C ILE A 116 6.83 -7.24 -4.17
N SER A 117 7.88 -7.78 -3.57
CA SER A 117 8.96 -6.95 -3.04
C SER A 117 9.60 -6.09 -4.14
N ILE A 118 10.13 -4.92 -3.77
CA ILE A 118 10.87 -4.07 -4.72
C ILE A 118 12.08 -4.81 -5.32
N GLY A 119 12.71 -5.70 -4.56
CA GLY A 119 13.80 -6.55 -5.02
C GLY A 119 13.36 -7.50 -6.13
N ASP A 120 12.19 -8.12 -6.01
CA ASP A 120 11.66 -9.02 -7.03
C ASP A 120 11.15 -8.25 -8.26
N TYR A 121 10.57 -7.07 -8.08
CA TYR A 121 10.25 -6.18 -9.20
C TYR A 121 11.50 -5.82 -10.00
N ASN A 122 12.59 -5.40 -9.34
CA ASN A 122 13.85 -5.06 -10.01
C ASN A 122 14.47 -6.27 -10.74
N LYS A 123 14.37 -7.49 -10.19
CA LYS A 123 14.79 -8.71 -10.90
C LYS A 123 13.99 -8.95 -12.18
N ARG A 124 12.69 -8.64 -12.17
CA ARG A 124 11.80 -8.78 -13.34
C ARG A 124 12.03 -7.67 -14.37
N GLY A 125 12.28 -6.43 -13.92
CA GLY A 125 12.57 -5.28 -14.79
C GLY A 125 13.93 -5.35 -15.48
N GLY A 126 14.92 -6.03 -14.88
CA GLY A 126 16.26 -6.20 -15.45
C GLY A 126 16.43 -7.40 -16.39
N LYS A 127 15.48 -8.33 -16.42
CA LYS A 127 15.49 -9.49 -17.31
C LYS A 127 14.07 -9.81 -17.77
N GLY A 128 13.73 -9.38 -18.98
CA GLY A 128 12.63 -10.01 -19.72
C GLY A 128 12.80 -11.53 -19.72
N LEU A 129 11.72 -12.28 -19.99
CA LEU A 129 11.75 -13.75 -20.10
C LEU A 129 13.02 -14.15 -20.85
N LYS A 130 13.85 -15.02 -20.24
CA LYS A 130 15.05 -15.51 -20.91
C LYS A 130 14.63 -16.07 -22.26
N LYS A 131 15.37 -15.76 -23.32
CA LYS A 131 15.07 -16.26 -24.67
C LYS A 131 14.88 -17.79 -24.67
N GLU A 132 15.64 -18.50 -23.84
CA GLU A 132 15.49 -19.95 -23.61
C GLU A 132 14.08 -20.33 -23.11
N THR A 133 13.54 -19.58 -22.14
CA THR A 133 12.20 -19.79 -21.58
C THR A 133 11.11 -19.46 -22.59
N VAL A 134 11.27 -18.39 -23.38
CA VAL A 134 10.34 -18.06 -24.47
C VAL A 134 10.38 -19.14 -25.56
N ALA A 135 11.57 -19.61 -25.93
CA ALA A 135 11.76 -20.65 -26.93
C ALA A 135 11.11 -21.97 -26.51
N GLN A 136 11.31 -22.41 -25.25
CA GLN A 136 10.69 -23.63 -24.72
C GLN A 136 9.16 -23.59 -24.76
N VAL A 137 8.54 -22.46 -24.40
CA VAL A 137 7.09 -22.31 -24.43
C VAL A 137 6.55 -22.28 -25.87
N LEU A 138 7.29 -21.66 -26.80
CA LEU A 138 6.91 -21.61 -28.21
C LEU A 138 7.10 -22.97 -28.92
N SER A 139 8.05 -23.79 -28.48
CA SER A 139 8.32 -25.12 -29.03
C SER A 139 7.53 -26.25 -28.36
N ALA A 140 6.79 -25.95 -27.29
CA ALA A 140 5.89 -26.90 -26.61
C ALA A 140 4.46 -26.90 -27.21
N LYS A 141 4.30 -26.38 -28.44
CA LYS A 141 3.07 -26.47 -29.24
C LYS A 141 3.15 -27.60 -30.25
#